data_AF-A0A9W9EXJ2-F1
#
_entry.id   AF-A0A9W9EXJ2-F1
#
_cell.length_a   1.000
_cell.length_b   1.000
_cell.length_c   1.000
_cell.angle_alpha   90.00
_cell.angle_beta   90.00
_cell.angle_gamma   90.00
#
_symmetry.space_group_name_H-M   'P 1'
#
loop_
_entity.id
_entity.type
_entity.pdbx_description
1 polymer ?
#
loop_
_entity_poly.entity_id
_entity_poly.type
_entity_poly.pdbx_seq_one_letter_code
_entity_poly.pdbx_strand_id
1 'polypeptide(L)'
;MAMIRPHAVRRSLGHAQCLLRRYSSKSAEQNIASILSEPSWSVRSLLPDSTSQSAKPSITPKQLRHLLRLSALPQPASPEEEKTMLETLESQIHFVKEMQSVDTTGVEPLRSIRDESPAAVKEMSIGLDRLKDALAKEQATGRRKRVQRLKPEDNGQPEVMGWNGNALSSASKTKGPYFVVETGANGSTAS
;
A
#
# COMPACT_ATOMS: atom_id res chain seq x y z
N MET A 1 -67.86 -22.19 36.21
CA MET A 1 -67.65 -21.33 35.02
C MET A 1 -66.23 -20.77 35.07
N ALA A 2 -65.57 -20.72 33.92
CA ALA A 2 -64.13 -20.89 33.74
C ALA A 2 -63.23 -19.83 34.40
N MET A 3 -62.11 -20.31 34.94
CA MET A 3 -61.03 -19.55 35.59
C MET A 3 -60.11 -18.86 34.58
N ILE A 4 -59.65 -17.68 34.98
CA ILE A 4 -58.63 -16.84 34.34
C ILE A 4 -57.30 -17.58 34.29
N ARG A 5 -56.68 -17.68 33.10
CA ARG A 5 -55.28 -18.11 32.92
C ARG A 5 -54.49 -17.00 32.22
N PRO A 6 -53.46 -16.41 32.87
CA PRO A 6 -52.51 -15.57 32.15
C PRO A 6 -51.49 -16.46 31.41
N HIS A 7 -51.39 -16.28 30.09
CA HIS A 7 -50.32 -16.87 29.29
C HIS A 7 -49.03 -16.06 29.52
N ALA A 8 -48.07 -16.69 30.19
CA ALA A 8 -46.71 -16.19 30.30
C ALA A 8 -45.98 -16.30 28.94
N VAL A 9 -45.56 -15.16 28.40
CA VAL A 9 -44.66 -15.07 27.25
C VAL A 9 -43.28 -15.57 27.68
N ARG A 10 -42.83 -16.69 27.12
CA ARG A 10 -41.48 -17.23 27.34
C ARG A 10 -40.50 -16.61 26.34
N ARG A 11 -39.57 -15.82 26.92
CA ARG A 11 -38.15 -15.57 26.58
C ARG A 11 -37.65 -15.87 25.16
N SER A 12 -36.91 -14.91 24.62
CA SER A 12 -35.57 -15.17 24.07
C SER A 12 -34.75 -13.86 24.02
N LEU A 13 -33.95 -13.61 25.05
CA LEU A 13 -32.79 -12.73 24.91
C LEU A 13 -31.68 -13.60 24.35
N GLY A 14 -31.45 -13.50 23.04
CA GLY A 14 -30.29 -14.09 22.37
C GLY A 14 -29.02 -13.48 22.96
N HIS A 15 -28.46 -14.13 23.97
CA HIS A 15 -27.12 -13.87 24.45
C HIS A 15 -26.16 -14.14 23.30
N ALA A 16 -25.53 -13.08 22.79
CA ALA A 16 -24.32 -13.18 22.00
C ALA A 16 -23.28 -13.93 22.84
N GLN A 17 -23.09 -15.21 22.53
CA GLN A 17 -22.00 -15.97 23.11
C GLN A 17 -20.71 -15.47 22.48
N CYS A 18 -20.08 -14.53 23.18
CA CYS A 18 -18.67 -14.23 23.00
C CYS A 18 -17.91 -15.55 23.14
N LEU A 19 -17.32 -16.03 22.04
CA LEU A 19 -16.46 -17.21 22.02
C LEU A 19 -15.16 -16.87 22.77
N LEU A 20 -15.23 -16.89 24.11
CA LEU A 20 -14.07 -16.93 24.96
C LEU A 20 -13.32 -18.23 24.64
N ARG A 21 -12.20 -18.08 23.94
CA ARG A 21 -11.21 -19.12 23.73
C ARG A 21 -10.74 -19.62 25.10
N ARG A 22 -11.33 -20.72 25.57
CA ARG A 22 -10.91 -21.38 26.81
C ARG A 22 -9.54 -22.01 26.58
N TYR A 23 -8.48 -21.37 27.09
CA TYR A 23 -7.21 -22.04 27.28
C TYR A 23 -7.34 -23.01 28.46
N SER A 24 -7.17 -24.31 28.18
CA SER A 24 -7.08 -25.35 29.19
C SER A 24 -5.75 -25.20 29.94
N SER A 25 -5.78 -24.66 31.16
CA SER A 25 -4.62 -24.63 32.07
C SER A 25 -4.40 -26.00 32.71
N LYS A 26 -4.02 -27.01 31.92
CA LYS A 26 -3.29 -28.15 32.46
C LYS A 26 -1.82 -27.74 32.43
N SER A 27 -1.26 -27.34 33.57
CA SER A 27 0.18 -27.12 33.71
C SER A 27 0.87 -28.48 33.64
N ALA A 28 1.07 -28.98 32.42
CA ALA A 28 2.20 -29.87 32.21
C ALA A 28 3.43 -29.00 32.44
N GLU A 29 4.20 -29.28 33.50
CA GLU A 29 5.57 -28.78 33.65
C GLU A 29 6.43 -29.40 32.54
N GLN A 30 6.13 -29.03 31.29
CA GLN A 30 6.99 -29.35 30.18
C GLN A 30 8.25 -28.53 30.43
N ASN A 31 9.35 -29.23 30.68
CA ASN A 31 10.63 -28.62 30.93
C ASN A 31 10.97 -27.73 29.73
N ILE A 32 10.85 -26.40 29.92
CA ILE A 32 11.03 -25.41 28.86
C ILE A 32 12.40 -25.60 28.21
N ALA A 33 13.42 -26.04 28.97
CA ALA A 33 14.75 -26.31 28.45
C ALA A 33 14.76 -27.48 27.45
N SER A 34 13.94 -28.51 27.65
CA SER A 34 13.80 -29.63 26.70
C SER A 34 13.04 -29.25 25.43
N ILE A 35 12.14 -28.28 25.50
CA ILE A 35 11.45 -27.75 24.30
C ILE A 35 12.39 -26.82 23.52
N LEU A 36 13.18 -26.01 24.21
CA LEU A 36 14.09 -25.05 23.59
C LEU A 36 15.44 -25.67 23.17
N SER A 37 15.76 -26.90 23.61
CA SER A 37 17.01 -27.58 23.25
C SER A 37 17.04 -28.08 21.81
N GLU A 38 15.86 -28.33 21.21
CA GLU A 38 15.72 -28.74 19.81
C GLU A 38 14.95 -27.66 19.03
N PRO A 39 15.59 -26.52 18.70
CA PRO A 39 14.94 -25.51 17.88
C PRO A 39 14.67 -26.07 16.48
N SER A 40 13.40 -26.28 16.14
CA SER A 40 13.01 -26.87 14.85
C SER A 40 13.33 -25.97 13.65
N TRP A 41 13.40 -24.64 13.87
CA TRP A 41 13.88 -23.67 12.91
C TRP A 41 14.59 -22.51 13.61
N SER A 42 15.73 -22.10 13.08
CA SER A 42 16.40 -20.87 13.49
C SER A 42 16.15 -19.79 12.43
N VAL A 43 15.80 -18.56 12.83
CA VAL A 43 15.63 -17.45 11.86
C VAL A 43 16.95 -17.16 11.12
N ARG A 44 18.09 -17.48 11.74
CA ARG A 44 19.41 -17.30 11.14
C ARG A 44 19.64 -18.13 9.89
N SER A 45 19.00 -19.30 9.75
CA SER A 45 19.13 -20.10 8.53
C SER A 45 18.38 -19.51 7.34
N LEU A 46 17.56 -18.47 7.54
CA LEU A 46 16.89 -17.72 6.46
C LEU A 46 17.69 -16.47 6.04
N LEU A 47 18.75 -16.12 6.76
CA LEU A 47 19.65 -15.04 6.39
C LEU A 47 20.76 -15.60 5.50
N PRO A 48 21.26 -14.81 4.52
CA PRO A 48 22.42 -15.22 3.74
C PRO A 48 23.62 -15.43 4.68
N ASP A 49 24.27 -16.59 4.62
CA ASP A 49 25.47 -16.81 5.41
C ASP A 49 26.56 -15.84 4.94
N SER A 50 27.30 -15.28 5.89
CA SER A 50 28.44 -14.38 5.59
C SER A 50 29.52 -15.05 4.74
N THR A 51 29.55 -16.38 4.73
CA THR A 51 30.45 -17.23 3.92
C THR A 51 29.83 -17.69 2.61
N SER A 52 28.50 -17.63 2.46
CA SER A 52 27.76 -18.00 1.25
C SER A 52 27.38 -16.78 0.42
N GLN A 53 28.26 -15.77 0.36
CA GLN A 53 28.16 -14.73 -0.65
C GLN A 53 28.08 -15.44 -2.01
N SER A 54 26.88 -15.47 -2.58
CA SER A 54 26.58 -16.08 -3.86
C SER A 54 27.67 -15.66 -4.83
N ALA A 55 28.38 -16.63 -5.41
CA ALA A 55 29.55 -16.40 -6.27
C ALA A 55 29.26 -15.50 -7.48
N LYS A 56 27.99 -15.13 -7.70
CA LYS A 56 27.55 -14.10 -8.64
C LYS A 56 26.57 -13.16 -7.96
N PRO A 57 26.81 -11.84 -8.03
CA PRO A 57 25.87 -10.84 -7.53
C PRO A 57 24.58 -10.90 -8.34
N SER A 58 23.43 -10.86 -7.67
CA SER A 58 22.12 -10.91 -8.36
C SER A 58 21.85 -9.63 -9.16
N ILE A 59 22.52 -8.54 -8.82
CA ILE A 59 22.42 -7.22 -9.45
C ILE A 59 23.81 -6.74 -9.83
N THR A 60 23.94 -6.24 -11.05
CA THR A 60 25.17 -5.58 -11.53
C THR A 60 25.21 -4.11 -11.11
N PRO A 61 26.40 -3.49 -10.98
CA PRO A 61 26.51 -2.05 -10.69
C PRO A 61 25.75 -1.17 -11.70
N LYS A 62 25.73 -1.57 -12.97
CA LYS A 62 24.96 -0.90 -14.02
C LYS A 62 23.46 -0.92 -13.74
N GLN A 63 22.94 -2.05 -13.25
CA GLN A 63 21.53 -2.17 -12.86
C GLN A 63 21.24 -1.33 -11.61
N LEU A 64 22.14 -1.29 -10.62
CA LEU A 64 21.99 -0.39 -9.47
C LEU A 64 21.85 1.06 -9.92
N ARG A 65 22.77 1.56 -10.75
CA ARG A 65 22.70 2.94 -11.27
C ARG A 65 21.43 3.19 -12.09
N HIS A 66 20.96 2.18 -12.81
CA HIS A 66 19.70 2.26 -13.55
C HIS A 66 18.49 2.39 -12.61
N LEU A 67 18.45 1.59 -11.53
CA LEU A 67 17.40 1.67 -10.51
C LEU A 67 17.39 3.04 -9.84
N LEU A 68 18.55 3.57 -9.46
CA LEU A 68 18.66 4.92 -8.89
C LEU A 68 18.06 5.99 -9.82
N ARG A 69 18.27 5.85 -11.13
CA ARG A 69 17.67 6.75 -12.13
C ARG A 69 16.15 6.63 -12.17
N LEU A 70 15.60 5.42 -12.09
CA LEU A 70 14.15 5.20 -12.08
C LEU A 70 13.49 5.75 -10.82
N SER A 71 14.17 5.67 -9.68
CA SER A 71 13.71 6.23 -8.41
C SER A 71 14.05 7.73 -8.25
N ALA A 72 14.61 8.38 -9.28
CA ALA A 72 15.05 9.76 -9.23
C ALA A 72 16.02 10.09 -8.06
N LEU A 73 16.87 9.12 -7.69
CA LEU A 73 17.89 9.26 -6.67
C LEU A 73 19.25 9.67 -7.29
N PRO A 74 20.13 10.34 -6.52
CA PRO A 74 21.48 10.66 -6.96
C PRO A 74 22.31 9.39 -7.20
N GLN A 75 23.33 9.50 -8.05
CA GLN A 75 24.30 8.42 -8.27
C GLN A 75 25.28 8.33 -7.09
N PRO A 76 25.83 7.14 -6.79
CA PRO A 76 26.76 6.97 -5.67
C PRO A 76 27.99 7.85 -5.87
N ALA A 77 28.41 8.52 -4.80
CA ALA A 77 29.54 9.45 -4.84
C ALA A 77 30.89 8.69 -4.86
N SER A 78 30.92 7.48 -4.30
CA SER A 78 32.12 6.65 -4.20
C SER A 78 31.86 5.18 -4.56
N PRO A 79 32.90 4.43 -4.98
CA PRO A 79 32.77 3.01 -5.24
C PRO A 79 32.52 2.19 -3.96
N GLU A 80 32.88 2.71 -2.79
CA GLU A 80 32.61 2.07 -1.50
C GLU A 80 31.13 2.16 -1.15
N GLU A 81 30.52 3.33 -1.36
CA GLU A 81 29.08 3.53 -1.22
C GLU A 81 28.29 2.65 -2.21
N GLU A 82 28.78 2.52 -3.45
CA GLU A 82 28.16 1.62 -4.43
C GLU A 82 28.17 0.15 -3.97
N LYS A 83 29.25 -0.30 -3.30
CA LYS A 83 29.33 -1.67 -2.75
C LYS A 83 28.37 -1.88 -1.58
N THR A 84 28.29 -0.95 -0.63
CA THR A 84 27.37 -1.09 0.52
C THR A 84 25.91 -1.10 0.07
N MET A 85 25.57 -0.30 -0.94
CA MET A 85 24.25 -0.33 -1.58
C MET A 85 23.96 -1.69 -2.24
N LEU A 86 24.93 -2.29 -2.93
CA LEU A 86 24.78 -3.61 -3.53
C LEU A 86 24.57 -4.70 -2.47
N GLU A 87 25.39 -4.73 -1.41
CA GLU A 87 25.25 -5.69 -0.31
C GLU A 87 23.87 -5.60 0.38
N THR A 88 23.38 -4.36 0.56
CA THR A 88 22.05 -4.11 1.14
C THR A 88 20.95 -4.63 0.23
N LEU A 89 21.03 -4.35 -1.08
CA LEU A 89 20.05 -4.83 -2.05
C LEU A 89 20.05 -6.35 -2.19
N GLU A 90 21.21 -6.99 -2.14
CA GLU A 90 21.31 -8.45 -2.19
C GLU A 90 20.64 -9.09 -0.98
N SER A 91 20.83 -8.52 0.20
CA SER A 91 20.16 -8.97 1.43
C SER A 91 18.64 -8.84 1.33
N GLN A 92 18.15 -7.72 0.78
CA GLN A 92 16.71 -7.51 0.56
C GLN A 92 16.13 -8.48 -0.48
N ILE A 93 16.87 -8.75 -1.56
CA ILE A 93 16.43 -9.67 -2.61
C ILE A 93 16.42 -11.11 -2.10
N HIS A 94 17.41 -11.49 -1.29
CA HIS A 94 17.42 -12.81 -0.65
C HIS A 94 16.13 -13.03 0.15
N PHE A 95 15.77 -12.06 0.99
CA PHE A 95 14.54 -12.13 1.77
C PHE A 95 13.28 -12.29 0.88
N VAL A 96 13.19 -11.53 -0.22
CA VAL A 96 12.05 -11.64 -1.14
C VAL A 96 12.04 -12.99 -1.88
N LYS A 97 13.19 -13.56 -2.22
CA LYS A 97 13.29 -14.89 -2.86
C LYS A 97 12.78 -15.99 -1.94
N GLU A 98 13.08 -15.92 -0.65
CA GLU A 98 12.53 -16.85 0.34
C GLU A 98 11.00 -16.75 0.41
N MET A 99 10.42 -15.55 0.34
CA MET A 99 8.96 -15.39 0.26
C MET A 99 8.36 -16.00 -1.02
N GLN A 100 9.08 -15.91 -2.14
CA GLN A 100 8.64 -16.48 -3.43
C GLN A 100 8.68 -18.02 -3.45
N SER A 101 9.40 -18.65 -2.52
CA SER A 101 9.46 -20.12 -2.43
C SER A 101 8.15 -20.76 -1.95
N VAL A 102 7.24 -19.97 -1.38
CA VAL A 102 5.97 -20.44 -0.85
C VAL A 102 5.00 -20.78 -1.98
N ASP A 103 4.36 -21.95 -1.89
CA ASP A 103 3.31 -22.35 -2.82
C ASP A 103 2.10 -21.41 -2.70
N THR A 104 1.82 -20.70 -3.81
CA THR A 104 0.70 -19.77 -3.94
C THR A 104 -0.31 -20.24 -4.99
N THR A 105 -0.29 -21.53 -5.35
CA THR A 105 -1.23 -22.09 -6.33
C THR A 105 -2.68 -21.92 -5.87
N GLY A 106 -3.51 -21.34 -6.74
CA GLY A 106 -4.95 -21.14 -6.49
C GLY A 106 -5.30 -19.94 -5.60
N VAL A 107 -4.34 -19.06 -5.28
CA VAL A 107 -4.58 -17.85 -4.48
C VAL A 107 -4.58 -16.60 -5.39
N GLU A 108 -5.63 -15.79 -5.31
CA GLU A 108 -5.68 -14.49 -6.00
C GLU A 108 -4.90 -13.42 -5.20
N PRO A 109 -4.10 -12.56 -5.86
CA PRO A 109 -3.37 -11.50 -5.17
C PRO A 109 -4.31 -10.46 -4.54
N LEU A 110 -4.22 -10.29 -3.22
CA LEU A 110 -4.94 -9.24 -2.50
C LEU A 110 -4.44 -7.86 -2.95
N ARG A 111 -5.31 -7.01 -3.48
CA ARG A 111 -4.93 -5.68 -4.01
C ARG A 111 -4.97 -4.59 -2.96
N SER A 112 -5.91 -4.70 -2.02
CA SER A 112 -6.07 -3.73 -0.95
C SER A 112 -6.64 -4.40 0.29
N ILE A 113 -6.37 -3.85 1.47
CA ILE A 113 -6.98 -4.32 2.72
C ILE A 113 -8.41 -3.79 2.77
N ARG A 114 -9.31 -4.44 2.02
CA ARG A 114 -10.75 -4.14 1.91
C ARG A 114 -11.52 -5.44 1.74
N ASP A 115 -12.83 -5.38 1.91
CA ASP A 115 -13.69 -6.48 1.51
C ASP A 115 -13.71 -6.55 -0.02
N GLU A 116 -13.07 -7.59 -0.58
CA GLU A 116 -13.05 -7.88 -2.02
C GLU A 116 -14.19 -8.84 -2.41
N SER A 117 -15.19 -9.03 -1.54
CA SER A 117 -16.40 -9.79 -1.89
C SER A 117 -17.06 -9.19 -3.15
N PRO A 118 -17.67 -10.01 -4.02
CA PRO A 118 -18.30 -9.51 -5.24
C PRO A 118 -19.42 -8.49 -4.96
N ALA A 119 -20.04 -8.56 -3.77
CA ALA A 119 -21.00 -7.58 -3.30
C ALA A 119 -20.34 -6.23 -2.98
N ALA A 120 -19.25 -6.23 -2.21
CA ALA A 120 -18.49 -5.02 -1.88
C ALA A 120 -17.87 -4.37 -3.12
N VAL A 121 -17.33 -5.17 -4.04
CA VAL A 121 -16.81 -4.68 -5.33
C VAL A 121 -17.93 -4.00 -6.13
N LYS A 122 -19.14 -4.58 -6.19
CA LYS A 122 -20.29 -3.99 -6.88
C LYS A 122 -20.73 -2.67 -6.24
N GLU A 123 -20.73 -2.59 -4.91
CA GLU A 123 -21.09 -1.36 -4.18
C GLU A 123 -20.06 -0.23 -4.40
N MET A 124 -18.77 -0.56 -4.35
CA MET A 124 -17.66 0.37 -4.59
C MET A 124 -17.54 0.77 -6.06
N SER A 125 -17.96 -0.09 -6.98
CA SER A 125 -17.90 0.21 -8.41
C SER A 125 -18.82 1.40 -8.75
N ILE A 126 -18.22 2.43 -9.35
CA ILE A 126 -18.98 3.58 -9.84
C ILE A 126 -19.54 3.21 -11.21
N GLY A 127 -20.79 2.72 -11.23
CA GLY A 127 -21.50 2.40 -12.46
C GLY A 127 -21.97 3.63 -13.23
N LEU A 128 -22.36 3.42 -14.49
CA LEU A 128 -22.90 4.48 -15.36
C LEU A 128 -24.11 5.16 -14.73
N ASP A 129 -24.97 4.41 -14.02
CA ASP A 129 -26.14 4.98 -13.35
C ASP A 129 -25.80 6.09 -12.36
N ARG A 130 -24.73 5.91 -11.58
CA ARG A 130 -24.23 6.95 -10.65
C ARG A 130 -23.57 8.12 -11.39
N LEU A 131 -23.04 7.90 -12.60
CA LEU A 131 -22.40 8.92 -13.42
C LEU A 131 -23.36 9.70 -14.32
N LYS A 132 -24.59 9.22 -14.54
CA LYS A 132 -25.58 9.83 -15.45
C LYS A 132 -25.73 11.33 -15.23
N ASP A 133 -25.93 11.75 -13.99
CA ASP A 133 -26.14 13.17 -13.66
C ASP A 133 -24.89 14.02 -13.86
N ALA A 134 -23.71 13.44 -13.66
CA ALA A 134 -22.44 14.13 -13.90
C ALA A 134 -22.15 14.24 -15.41
N LEU A 135 -22.42 13.19 -16.17
CA LEU A 135 -22.27 13.15 -17.63
C LEU A 135 -23.30 14.04 -18.34
N ALA A 136 -24.52 14.18 -17.79
CA ALA A 136 -25.54 15.07 -18.34
C ALA A 136 -25.14 16.56 -18.30
N LYS A 137 -24.21 16.93 -17.40
CA LYS A 137 -23.65 18.29 -17.30
C LYS A 137 -22.51 18.53 -18.29
N GLU A 138 -22.15 17.54 -19.11
CA GLU A 138 -21.13 17.66 -20.14
C GLU A 138 -21.74 18.18 -21.44
N GLN A 139 -21.12 19.21 -22.02
CA GLN A 139 -21.51 19.80 -23.28
C GLN A 139 -20.33 19.74 -24.26
N ALA A 140 -20.59 19.32 -25.50
CA ALA A 140 -19.60 19.38 -26.56
C ALA A 140 -19.50 20.81 -27.10
N THR A 141 -18.34 21.45 -26.94
CA THR A 141 -18.11 22.84 -27.36
C THR A 141 -17.14 22.95 -28.53
N GLY A 142 -17.35 23.97 -29.37
CA GLY A 142 -16.51 24.32 -30.51
C GLY A 142 -16.62 23.38 -31.72
N ARG A 143 -15.90 23.72 -32.79
CA ARG A 143 -15.90 22.99 -34.08
C ARG A 143 -15.44 21.53 -33.95
N ARG A 144 -14.57 21.24 -32.97
CA ARG A 144 -14.02 19.90 -32.71
C ARG A 144 -14.82 19.09 -31.67
N LYS A 145 -15.97 19.59 -31.22
CA LYS A 145 -16.86 18.92 -30.24
C LYS A 145 -16.11 18.43 -29.00
N ARG A 146 -15.26 19.28 -28.42
CA ARG A 146 -14.54 18.91 -27.19
C ARG A 146 -15.53 18.86 -26.04
N VAL A 147 -15.57 17.74 -25.33
CA VAL A 147 -16.44 17.59 -24.16
C VAL A 147 -15.92 18.49 -23.03
N GLN A 148 -16.76 19.39 -22.53
CA GLN A 148 -16.49 20.27 -21.40
C GLN A 148 -17.62 20.14 -20.38
N ARG A 149 -17.28 20.06 -19.09
CA ARG A 149 -18.27 20.13 -18.01
C ARG A 149 -18.70 21.56 -17.81
N LEU A 150 -20.00 21.80 -17.79
CA LEU A 150 -20.55 23.08 -17.36
C LEU A 150 -20.14 23.33 -15.91
N LYS A 151 -19.62 24.54 -15.64
CA LYS A 151 -19.31 24.95 -14.27
C LYS A 151 -20.63 24.94 -13.50
N PRO A 152 -20.75 24.18 -12.40
CA PRO A 152 -21.96 24.25 -11.60
C PRO A 152 -22.15 25.69 -11.09
N GLU A 153 -23.41 26.13 -11.03
CA GLU A 153 -23.81 27.25 -10.16
C GLU A 153 -23.23 26.97 -8.77
N ASP A 154 -22.74 28.02 -8.09
CA ASP A 154 -22.06 27.88 -6.81
C ASP A 154 -23.02 27.26 -5.78
N ASN A 155 -22.95 25.93 -5.59
CA ASN A 155 -23.95 25.16 -4.85
C ASN A 155 -23.83 25.37 -3.33
N GLY A 156 -23.23 26.47 -2.87
CA GLY A 156 -22.96 26.74 -1.46
C GLY A 156 -22.14 25.65 -0.78
N GLN A 157 -21.42 24.80 -1.54
CA GLN A 157 -20.49 23.86 -0.96
C GLN A 157 -19.43 24.68 -0.22
N PRO A 158 -19.14 24.38 1.06
CA PRO A 158 -18.10 25.09 1.79
C PRO A 158 -16.84 25.00 0.95
N GLU A 159 -16.34 26.16 0.53
CA GLU A 159 -15.15 26.34 -0.28
C GLU A 159 -14.09 25.38 0.24
N VAL A 160 -13.79 24.35 -0.57
CA VAL A 160 -12.96 23.22 -0.17
C VAL A 160 -11.69 23.80 0.45
N MET A 161 -11.54 23.55 1.75
CA MET A 161 -10.57 24.17 2.66
C MET A 161 -9.25 24.56 1.97
N GLY A 162 -8.94 25.85 2.01
CA GLY A 162 -7.56 26.34 2.11
C GLY A 162 -6.77 26.55 0.82
N TRP A 163 -7.31 26.26 -0.37
CA TRP A 163 -6.59 26.60 -1.60
C TRP A 163 -6.94 28.02 -2.07
N ASN A 164 -6.01 28.95 -1.88
CA ASN A 164 -6.13 30.38 -2.25
C ASN A 164 -6.10 30.67 -3.77
N GLY A 165 -6.31 29.65 -4.61
CA GLY A 165 -6.21 29.76 -6.07
C GLY A 165 -4.78 30.01 -6.61
N ASN A 166 -3.77 30.12 -5.73
CA ASN A 166 -2.38 30.33 -6.13
C ASN A 166 -1.59 29.02 -6.07
N ALA A 167 -1.51 28.36 -7.23
CA ALA A 167 -0.71 27.13 -7.42
C ALA A 167 0.79 27.31 -7.09
N LEU A 168 1.30 28.54 -7.14
CA LEU A 168 2.72 28.84 -6.97
C LEU A 168 3.12 29.10 -5.51
N SER A 169 2.15 29.20 -4.61
CA SER A 169 2.38 29.59 -3.21
C SER A 169 3.33 28.67 -2.44
N SER A 170 3.33 27.37 -2.74
CA SER A 170 4.21 26.38 -2.09
C SER A 170 5.55 26.16 -2.81
N ALA A 171 5.81 26.83 -3.94
CA ALA A 171 7.02 26.62 -4.70
C ALA A 171 8.20 27.45 -4.19
N SER A 172 9.39 26.83 -4.14
CA SER A 172 10.63 27.51 -3.75
C SER A 172 11.20 28.41 -4.86
N LYS A 173 10.99 28.05 -6.14
CA LYS A 173 11.48 28.79 -7.31
C LYS A 173 10.36 29.01 -8.32
N THR A 174 10.07 30.27 -8.61
CA THR A 174 9.03 30.70 -9.56
C THR A 174 9.56 31.81 -10.45
N LYS A 175 9.14 31.85 -11.71
CA LYS A 175 9.42 32.96 -12.63
C LYS A 175 8.11 33.41 -13.25
N GLY A 176 7.55 34.48 -12.71
CA GLY A 176 6.20 34.94 -13.06
C GLY A 176 5.16 33.85 -12.73
N PRO A 177 4.25 33.50 -13.67
CA PRO A 177 3.19 32.52 -13.43
C PRO A 177 3.64 31.06 -13.61
N TYR A 178 4.95 30.78 -13.62
CA TYR A 178 5.51 29.46 -13.95
C TYR A 178 6.44 28.92 -12.85
N PHE A 179 6.41 27.61 -12.66
CA PHE A 179 7.45 26.88 -11.92
C PHE A 179 8.75 26.87 -12.72
N VAL A 180 9.89 27.01 -12.05
CA VAL A 180 11.20 26.96 -12.68
C VAL A 180 11.91 25.69 -12.24
N VAL A 181 12.35 24.90 -13.21
CA VAL A 181 13.20 23.72 -13.00
C VAL A 181 14.53 23.96 -13.69
N GLU A 182 15.63 23.73 -12.98
CA GLU A 182 16.97 23.81 -13.56
C GLU A 182 17.19 22.60 -14.47
N THR A 183 17.30 22.84 -15.77
CA THR A 183 17.73 21.84 -16.74
C THR A 183 19.24 21.94 -16.86
N GLY A 184 19.97 20.84 -16.65
CA GLY A 184 21.41 20.77 -16.35
C GLY A 184 22.42 21.30 -17.37
N ALA A 185 22.35 22.58 -17.74
CA ALA A 185 23.35 23.26 -18.56
C ALA A 185 24.32 24.15 -17.76
N ASN A 186 24.06 24.40 -16.47
CA ASN A 186 24.83 25.35 -15.65
C ASN A 186 25.59 24.68 -14.48
N GLY A 187 26.24 23.54 -14.73
CA GLY A 187 27.11 22.86 -13.75
C GLY A 187 28.59 22.77 -14.15
N SER A 188 28.97 23.29 -15.32
CA SER A 188 30.33 23.20 -15.86
C SER A 188 30.99 24.57 -15.96
N THR A 189 31.17 25.27 -14.84
CA THR A 189 32.13 26.38 -14.76
C THR A 189 32.67 26.55 -13.34
N ALA A 190 33.98 26.35 -13.21
CA ALA A 190 34.90 26.92 -12.23
C ALA A 190 34.79 26.48 -10.75
N SER A 191 35.67 25.55 -10.36
CA SER A 191 36.83 25.83 -9.48
C SER A 191 37.91 24.77 -9.70
#